data_AF-A0A011UH19-F1
#
_entry.id   AF-A0A011UH19-F1
#
_cell.length_a   1.000
_cell.length_b   1.000
_cell.length_c   1.000
_cell.angle_alpha   90.00
_cell.angle_beta   90.00
_cell.angle_gamma   90.00
#
_symmetry.space_group_name_H-M   'P 1'
#
loop_
_entity.id
_entity.type
_entity.pdbx_description
1 polymer ?
#
loop_
_entity_poly.entity_id
_entity_poly.type
_entity_poly.pdbx_seq_one_letter_code
_entity_poly.pdbx_strand_id
1 'polypeptide(L)'
;MLITIFLAIVFCAAISLMLLSAVAFIQNKKFFSSAPKEAQNILKPRNTELFYGARVIGWVLMGFSIAMIIGVGVISIWDGFRCSFNFRQFFLRFVLIFTIYKIYDMVCFDYFLLMKYKFFQYYFPEIESVYSNRKYGFNIKSQLLKLLVIFPAASALAAWICALF
;
A
#
# COMPACT_ATOMS: atom_id res chain seq x y z
N MET A 1 9.01 8.74 19.04
CA MET A 1 7.62 8.31 18.76
C MET A 1 6.90 9.21 17.76
N LEU A 2 6.95 10.55 17.89
CA LEU A 2 6.32 11.46 16.92
C LEU A 2 6.82 11.25 15.48
N ILE A 3 8.13 11.09 15.29
CA ILE A 3 8.73 10.80 13.97
C ILE A 3 8.18 9.48 13.41
N THR A 4 8.00 8.45 14.25
CA THR A 4 7.44 7.16 13.83
C THR A 4 6.00 7.30 13.32
N ILE A 5 5.17 8.07 14.02
CA ILE A 5 3.78 8.33 13.61
C ILE A 5 3.76 9.13 12.31
N PHE A 6 4.60 10.17 12.21
CA PHE A 6 4.75 10.95 10.98
C PHE A 6 5.14 10.05 9.79
N LEU A 7 6.15 9.19 9.97
CA LEU A 7 6.60 8.25 8.94
C LEU A 7 5.52 7.24 8.55
N ALA A 8 4.71 6.78 9.50
CA ALA A 8 3.56 5.93 9.21
C ALA A 8 2.50 6.66 8.34
N ILE A 9 2.21 7.93 8.65
CA ILE A 9 1.28 8.76 7.86
C ILE A 9 1.84 8.98 6.45
N VAL A 10 3.13 9.32 6.33
CA VAL A 10 3.81 9.47 5.04
C VAL A 10 3.75 8.19 4.22
N PHE A 11 3.93 7.03 4.86
CA PHE A 11 3.84 5.72 4.20
C PHE A 11 2.42 5.44 3.67
N CYS A 12 1.38 5.72 4.48
CA CYS A 12 -0.01 5.62 4.04
C CYS A 12 -0.29 6.54 2.85
N ALA A 13 0.14 7.80 2.91
CA ALA A 13 -0.03 8.77 1.84
C ALA A 13 0.68 8.32 0.55
N ALA A 14 1.90 7.80 0.67
CA ALA A 14 2.68 7.31 -0.46
C ALA A 14 1.98 6.13 -1.14
N ILE A 15 1.45 5.17 -0.38
CA ILE A 15 0.73 4.02 -0.97
C ILE A 15 -0.59 4.46 -1.61
N SER A 16 -1.31 5.42 -1.02
CA SER A 16 -2.51 5.99 -1.65
C SER A 16 -2.19 6.70 -2.96
N LEU A 17 -1.09 7.45 -3.01
CA LEU A 17 -0.61 8.07 -4.23
C LEU A 17 -0.22 7.03 -5.28
N MET A 18 0.45 5.96 -4.86
CA MET A 18 0.83 4.83 -5.72
C MET A 18 -0.40 4.17 -6.33
N LEU A 19 -1.44 3.91 -5.53
CA LEU A 19 -2.70 3.32 -5.98
C LEU A 19 -3.42 4.23 -6.98
N LEU A 20 -3.54 5.52 -6.65
CA LEU A 20 -4.16 6.51 -7.52
C LEU A 20 -3.41 6.65 -8.84
N SER A 21 -2.08 6.70 -8.82
CA SER A 21 -1.24 6.68 -10.01
C SER A 21 -1.50 5.44 -10.89
N ALA A 22 -1.47 4.25 -10.28
CA ALA A 22 -1.65 3.01 -11.02
C ALA A 22 -3.04 2.86 -11.64
N VAL A 23 -4.09 3.16 -10.85
CA VAL A 23 -5.49 2.88 -11.21
C VAL A 23 -6.12 4.01 -12.01
N ALA A 24 -5.88 5.28 -11.67
CA ALA A 24 -6.52 6.39 -12.36
C ALA A 24 -5.75 6.81 -13.61
N PHE A 25 -4.42 6.92 -13.54
CA PHE A 25 -3.61 7.55 -14.59
C PHE A 25 -2.95 6.55 -15.54
N ILE A 26 -2.23 5.56 -15.00
CA ILE A 26 -1.47 4.62 -15.85
C ILE A 26 -2.40 3.59 -16.49
N GLN A 27 -3.38 3.07 -15.73
CA GLN A 27 -4.39 2.10 -16.18
C GLN A 27 -3.82 0.85 -16.87
N ASN A 28 -2.61 0.43 -16.50
CA ASN A 28 -1.95 -0.72 -17.10
C ASN A 28 -2.35 -2.01 -16.36
N LYS A 29 -2.77 -3.03 -17.12
CA LYS A 29 -3.15 -4.37 -16.60
C LYS A 29 -2.12 -4.99 -15.66
N LYS A 30 -0.82 -4.73 -15.88
CA LYS A 30 0.27 -5.30 -15.05
C LYS A 30 0.15 -4.91 -13.57
N PHE A 31 -0.43 -3.75 -13.25
CA PHE A 31 -0.64 -3.31 -11.87
C PHE A 31 -1.82 -4.01 -11.19
N PHE A 32 -2.70 -4.67 -11.96
CA PHE A 32 -3.82 -5.45 -11.43
C PHE A 32 -3.45 -6.91 -11.16
N SER A 33 -2.17 -7.27 -11.15
CA SER A 33 -1.70 -8.63 -10.83
C SER A 33 -2.13 -9.13 -9.45
N SER A 34 -2.38 -8.20 -8.51
CA SER A 34 -2.90 -8.50 -7.17
C SER A 34 -4.42 -8.66 -7.11
N ALA A 35 -5.15 -8.30 -8.17
CA ALA A 35 -6.59 -8.49 -8.27
C ALA A 35 -6.94 -9.98 -8.48
N PRO A 36 -8.15 -10.45 -8.13
CA PRO A 36 -8.57 -11.82 -8.40
C PRO A 36 -8.49 -12.14 -9.90
N LYS A 37 -8.06 -13.36 -10.25
CA LYS A 37 -7.89 -13.81 -11.64
C LYS A 37 -9.15 -13.58 -12.50
N GLU A 38 -10.32 -13.74 -11.89
CA GLU A 38 -11.63 -13.44 -12.50
C GLU A 38 -11.73 -11.98 -12.98
N ALA A 39 -11.28 -11.01 -12.17
CA ALA A 39 -11.28 -9.60 -12.55
C ALA A 39 -10.17 -9.28 -13.58
N GLN A 40 -9.01 -9.94 -13.49
CA GLN A 40 -7.92 -9.79 -14.47
C GLN A 40 -8.32 -10.24 -15.87
N ASN A 41 -9.12 -11.30 -15.98
CA ASN A 41 -9.58 -11.84 -17.26
C ASN A 41 -10.58 -10.93 -17.96
N ILE A 42 -11.37 -10.16 -17.19
CA ILE A 42 -12.41 -9.27 -17.72
C ILE A 42 -11.87 -7.86 -18.00
N LEU A 43 -10.79 -7.46 -17.31
CA LEU A 43 -10.11 -6.20 -17.53
C LEU A 43 -9.76 -6.01 -19.00
N LYS A 44 -10.14 -4.89 -19.61
CA LYS A 44 -9.74 -4.51 -20.97
C LYS A 44 -8.56 -3.54 -20.92
N PRO A 45 -7.58 -3.65 -21.85
CA PRO A 45 -6.47 -2.70 -21.88
C PRO A 45 -6.99 -1.32 -22.28
N ARG A 46 -6.65 -0.29 -21.52
CA ARG A 46 -7.02 1.09 -21.82
C ARG A 46 -5.93 1.72 -22.68
N ASN A 47 -6.23 1.87 -23.98
CA ASN A 47 -5.33 2.52 -24.92
C ASN A 47 -5.49 4.04 -24.93
N THR A 48 -6.67 4.53 -24.56
CA THR A 48 -7.01 5.96 -24.46
C THR A 48 -6.65 6.52 -23.09
N GLU A 49 -5.97 7.67 -23.06
CA GLU A 49 -5.68 8.41 -21.84
C GLU A 49 -6.92 9.21 -21.39
N LEU A 50 -7.08 9.44 -20.08
CA LEU A 50 -8.19 10.26 -19.57
C LEU A 50 -8.12 11.71 -20.06
N PHE A 51 -6.89 12.23 -20.17
CA PHE A 51 -6.57 13.53 -20.74
C PHE A 51 -5.13 13.48 -21.26
N TYR A 52 -4.76 14.44 -22.10
CA TYR A 52 -3.42 14.50 -22.69
C TYR A 52 -2.33 14.53 -21.61
N GLY A 53 -1.45 13.53 -21.59
CA GLY A 53 -0.34 13.46 -20.64
C GLY A 53 -0.70 12.85 -19.28
N ALA A 54 -1.93 12.35 -19.11
CA ALA A 54 -2.35 11.67 -17.89
C ALA A 54 -1.41 10.50 -17.53
N ARG A 55 -0.96 9.73 -18.53
CA ARG A 55 -0.07 8.60 -18.31
C ARG A 55 1.33 9.03 -17.84
N VAL A 56 1.85 10.14 -18.37
CA VAL A 56 3.14 10.71 -17.94
C VAL A 56 3.05 11.17 -16.49
N ILE A 57 1.99 11.89 -16.13
CA ILE A 57 1.73 12.30 -14.74
C ILE A 57 1.61 11.08 -13.84
N GLY A 58 0.91 10.03 -14.29
CA GLY A 58 0.83 8.76 -13.59
C GLY A 58 2.21 8.19 -13.26
N TRP A 59 3.09 8.04 -14.25
CA TRP A 59 4.44 7.54 -14.03
C TRP A 59 5.30 8.41 -13.11
N VAL A 60 5.17 9.74 -13.21
CA VAL A 60 5.86 10.68 -12.31
C VAL A 60 5.39 10.48 -10.87
N LEU A 61 4.07 10.40 -10.64
CA LEU A 61 3.49 10.15 -9.32
C LEU A 61 3.87 8.78 -8.77
N MET A 62 3.96 7.76 -9.63
CA MET A 62 4.44 6.42 -9.26
C MET A 62 5.88 6.51 -8.76
N GLY A 63 6.78 7.14 -9.52
CA GLY A 63 8.17 7.34 -9.12
C GLY A 63 8.29 8.09 -7.79
N PHE A 64 7.51 9.16 -7.61
CA PHE A 64 7.47 9.93 -6.37
C PHE A 64 6.98 9.10 -5.18
N SER A 65 5.94 8.29 -5.37
CA SER A 65 5.42 7.41 -4.31
C SER A 65 6.44 6.36 -3.87
N ILE A 66 7.19 5.77 -4.81
CA ILE A 66 8.26 4.80 -4.52
C ILE A 66 9.39 5.51 -3.77
N ALA A 67 9.78 6.71 -4.19
CA ALA A 67 10.79 7.50 -3.50
C ALA A 67 10.38 7.82 -2.05
N MET A 68 9.10 8.16 -1.81
CA MET A 68 8.58 8.37 -0.45
C MET A 68 8.62 7.09 0.39
N ILE A 69 8.23 5.94 -0.17
CA ILE A 69 8.27 4.64 0.53
C ILE A 69 9.70 4.29 0.94
N ILE A 70 10.66 4.43 0.01
CA ILE A 70 12.08 4.20 0.29
C ILE A 70 12.58 5.21 1.33
N GLY A 71 12.21 6.48 1.19
CA GLY A 71 12.55 7.56 2.12
C GLY A 71 12.08 7.26 3.54
N VAL A 72 10.86 6.72 3.71
CA VAL A 72 10.36 6.29 5.03
C VAL A 72 11.25 5.21 5.64
N GLY A 73 11.69 4.23 4.84
CA GLY A 73 12.61 3.18 5.30
C GLY A 73 13.96 3.74 5.73
N VAL A 74 14.59 4.54 4.87
CA VAL A 74 15.92 5.14 5.12
C VAL A 74 15.89 6.05 6.35
N ILE A 75 14.90 6.94 6.45
CA ILE A 75 14.77 7.86 7.60
C ILE A 75 14.48 7.06 8.87
N SER A 76 13.68 5.99 8.80
CA SER A 76 13.39 5.14 9.97
C SER A 76 14.66 4.49 10.55
N ILE A 77 15.56 4.05 9.68
CA ILE A 77 16.84 3.43 10.07
C ILE A 77 17.81 4.49 10.58
N TRP A 78 18.00 5.57 9.80
CA TRP A 78 18.91 6.66 10.12
C TRP A 78 18.59 7.31 11.47
N ASP A 79 17.32 7.63 11.71
CA ASP A 79 16.85 8.19 12.98
C ASP A 79 17.07 7.21 14.13
N GLY A 80 16.90 5.90 13.89
CA GLY A 80 17.21 4.88 14.89
C GLY A 80 18.69 4.82 15.27
N PHE A 81 19.61 4.95 14.31
CA PHE A 81 21.05 5.03 14.60
C PHE A 81 21.41 6.31 15.36
N ARG A 82 20.86 7.46 14.95
CA ARG A 82 21.08 8.75 15.64
C ARG A 82 20.60 8.74 17.08
N CYS A 83 19.56 7.98 17.39
CA CYS A 83 19.02 7.83 18.73
C CYS A 83 19.56 6.59 19.48
N SER A 84 20.56 5.89 18.94
CA SER A 84 21.16 4.68 19.51
C SER A 84 20.10 3.64 19.91
N PHE A 85 19.17 3.36 18.98
CA PHE A 85 18.08 2.44 19.25
C PHE A 85 18.58 1.01 19.48
N ASN A 86 18.05 0.38 20.52
CA ASN A 86 18.27 -1.05 20.74
C ASN A 86 17.30 -1.88 19.89
N PHE A 87 17.55 -3.19 19.73
CA PHE A 87 16.72 -4.09 18.90
C PHE A 87 15.21 -3.92 19.13
N ARG A 88 14.78 -3.88 20.40
CA ARG A 88 13.36 -3.74 20.78
C ARG A 88 12.75 -2.42 20.28
N GLN A 89 13.52 -1.34 20.25
CA GLN A 89 13.05 -0.02 19.81
C GLN A 89 12.90 0.03 18.29
N PHE A 90 13.85 -0.54 17.54
CA PHE A 90 13.72 -0.74 16.10
C PHE A 90 12.52 -1.63 15.76
N PHE A 91 12.39 -2.75 16.46
CA PHE A 91 11.28 -3.69 16.26
C PHE A 91 9.94 -3.00 16.47
N LEU A 92 9.75 -2.31 17.60
CA LEU A 92 8.51 -1.61 17.92
C LEU A 92 8.22 -0.52 16.88
N ARG A 93 9.23 0.21 16.41
CA ARG A 93 9.07 1.23 15.36
C ARG A 93 8.52 0.63 14.07
N PHE A 94 9.13 -0.43 13.56
CA PHE A 94 8.71 -1.05 12.30
C PHE A 94 7.35 -1.72 12.42
N VAL A 95 7.09 -2.44 13.51
CA VAL A 95 5.77 -3.02 13.78
C VAL A 95 4.71 -1.94 13.81
N LEU A 96 4.94 -0.82 14.50
CA LEU A 96 3.97 0.26 14.61
C LEU A 96 3.66 0.87 13.24
N ILE A 97 4.67 1.16 12.41
CA ILE A 97 4.48 1.68 11.05
C ILE A 97 3.66 0.70 10.21
N PHE A 98 4.01 -0.59 10.19
CA PHE A 98 3.28 -1.59 9.42
C PHE A 98 1.86 -1.85 9.95
N THR A 99 1.66 -1.80 11.26
CA THR A 99 0.33 -1.94 11.88
C THR A 99 -0.56 -0.77 11.49
N ILE A 100 -0.09 0.47 11.61
CA ILE A 100 -0.86 1.66 11.18
C ILE A 100 -1.19 1.57 9.69
N TYR A 101 -0.20 1.27 8.86
CA TYR A 101 -0.41 1.08 7.43
C TYR A 101 -1.47 0.02 7.16
N LYS A 102 -1.39 -1.13 7.85
CA LYS A 102 -2.31 -2.22 7.57
C LYS A 102 -3.74 -1.87 7.99
N ILE A 103 -3.92 -1.19 9.12
CA ILE A 103 -5.23 -0.67 9.53
C ILE A 103 -5.74 0.33 8.49
N TYR A 104 -4.88 1.22 8.00
CA TYR A 104 -5.23 2.17 6.96
C TYR A 104 -5.65 1.49 5.64
N ASP A 105 -4.90 0.49 5.19
CA ASP A 105 -5.20 -0.33 4.00
C ASP A 105 -6.59 -0.99 4.12
N MET A 106 -6.87 -1.58 5.29
CA MET A 106 -8.17 -2.19 5.59
C MET A 106 -9.34 -1.19 5.59
N VAL A 107 -9.15 0.00 6.17
CA VAL A 107 -10.24 0.99 6.30
C VAL A 107 -10.39 1.81 5.02
N CYS A 108 -9.29 2.32 4.49
CA CYS A 108 -9.28 3.23 3.36
C CYS A 108 -9.47 2.48 2.04
N PHE A 109 -8.67 1.44 1.77
CA PHE A 109 -8.75 0.75 0.48
C PHE A 109 -9.86 -0.29 0.46
N ASP A 110 -9.89 -1.20 1.43
CA ASP A 110 -10.87 -2.29 1.42
C ASP A 110 -12.30 -1.79 1.70
N TYR A 111 -12.50 -0.92 2.69
CA TYR A 111 -13.84 -0.42 3.01
C TYR A 111 -14.23 0.82 2.20
N PHE A 112 -13.45 1.91 2.25
CA PHE A 112 -13.86 3.15 1.60
C PHE A 112 -13.75 3.09 0.07
N LEU A 113 -12.59 2.68 -0.46
CA LEU A 113 -12.29 2.78 -1.89
C LEU A 113 -12.96 1.65 -2.69
N LEU A 114 -12.99 0.43 -2.15
CA LEU A 114 -13.61 -0.73 -2.78
C LEU A 114 -15.14 -0.81 -2.53
N MET A 115 -15.61 -0.71 -1.28
CA MET A 115 -17.03 -0.92 -0.97
C MET A 115 -17.87 0.36 -1.09
N LYS A 116 -17.41 1.49 -0.52
CA LYS A 116 -18.24 2.70 -0.44
C LYS A 116 -18.23 3.53 -1.72
N TYR A 117 -17.05 3.85 -2.23
CA TYR A 117 -16.89 4.72 -3.41
C TYR A 117 -16.80 3.97 -4.73
N LYS A 118 -16.70 2.64 -4.71
CA LYS A 118 -16.61 1.81 -5.91
C LYS A 118 -15.55 2.33 -6.89
N PHE A 119 -14.43 2.85 -6.38
CA PHE A 119 -13.43 3.60 -7.14
C PHE A 119 -12.87 2.79 -8.32
N PHE A 120 -12.62 1.50 -8.12
CA PHE A 120 -12.20 0.61 -9.19
C PHE A 120 -13.27 0.42 -10.26
N GLN A 121 -14.55 0.36 -9.87
CA GLN A 121 -15.67 0.18 -10.81
C GLN A 121 -15.91 1.47 -11.63
N TYR A 122 -15.59 2.64 -11.07
CA TYR A 122 -15.63 3.91 -11.79
C TYR A 122 -14.65 3.93 -12.99
N TYR A 123 -13.39 3.50 -12.79
CA TYR A 123 -12.41 3.45 -13.88
C TYR A 123 -12.53 2.18 -14.75
N PHE A 124 -13.07 1.10 -14.19
CA PHE A 124 -13.20 -0.20 -14.84
C PHE A 124 -14.61 -0.80 -14.59
N PRO A 125 -15.63 -0.33 -15.31
CA PRO A 125 -17.00 -0.80 -15.12
C PRO A 125 -17.17 -2.30 -15.42
N GLU A 126 -16.29 -2.89 -16.25
CA GLU A 126 -16.36 -4.32 -16.57
C GLU A 126 -16.19 -5.22 -15.32
N ILE A 127 -15.48 -4.69 -14.32
CA ILE A 127 -15.14 -5.41 -13.09
C ILE A 127 -16.35 -5.49 -12.12
N GLU A 128 -17.38 -4.66 -12.31
CA GLU A 128 -18.54 -4.60 -11.40
C GLU A 128 -19.28 -5.93 -11.28
N SER A 129 -19.37 -6.71 -12.37
CA SER A 129 -19.99 -8.05 -12.36
C SER A 129 -19.33 -9.04 -11.41
N VAL A 130 -18.02 -8.94 -11.18
CA VAL A 130 -17.25 -9.80 -10.27
C VAL A 130 -17.32 -9.29 -8.83
N TYR A 131 -17.28 -7.97 -8.66
CA TYR A 131 -17.23 -7.36 -7.33
C TYR A 131 -18.61 -7.22 -6.66
N SER A 132 -19.70 -7.11 -7.44
CA SER A 132 -21.08 -7.06 -6.93
C SER A 132 -21.54 -8.37 -6.27
N ASN A 133 -21.14 -9.52 -6.82
CA ASN A 133 -21.51 -10.84 -6.29
C ASN A 133 -20.60 -11.34 -5.16
N ARG A 134 -19.45 -10.71 -4.94
CA ARG A 134 -18.65 -10.99 -3.76
C ARG A 134 -19.18 -10.19 -2.58
N LYS A 135 -19.75 -10.89 -1.60
CA LYS A 135 -19.67 -10.40 -0.22
C LYS A 135 -18.18 -10.28 0.07
N TYR A 136 -17.63 -9.06 0.01
CA TYR A 136 -16.30 -8.70 0.51
C TYR A 136 -16.35 -8.82 2.05
N GLY A 137 -16.72 -10.00 2.55
CA GLY A 137 -16.51 -10.42 3.91
C GLY A 137 -15.02 -10.64 4.01
N PHE A 138 -14.34 -9.57 4.42
CA PHE A 138 -13.01 -9.56 4.96
C PHE A 138 -12.55 -10.98 5.33
N ASN A 139 -11.53 -11.53 4.67
CA ASN A 139 -10.91 -12.74 5.18
C ASN A 139 -10.08 -12.34 6.42
N ILE A 140 -10.78 -12.06 7.53
CA ILE A 140 -10.21 -11.56 8.79
C ILE A 140 -9.09 -12.48 9.22
N LYS A 141 -9.20 -13.80 8.99
CA LYS A 141 -8.14 -14.77 9.30
C LYS A 141 -6.84 -14.50 8.52
N SER A 142 -6.92 -14.24 7.21
CA SER A 142 -5.73 -13.91 6.40
C SER A 142 -5.16 -12.54 6.74
N GLN A 143 -6.04 -11.57 7.00
CA GLN A 143 -5.66 -10.20 7.39
C GLN A 143 -4.98 -10.19 8.78
N LEU A 144 -5.49 -10.97 9.74
CA LEU A 144 -4.88 -11.18 11.06
C LEU A 144 -3.57 -11.96 10.97
N LEU A 145 -3.46 -12.98 10.12
CA LEU A 145 -2.19 -13.69 9.91
C LEU A 145 -1.10 -12.74 9.39
N LYS A 146 -1.45 -11.87 8.44
CA LYS A 146 -0.53 -10.83 7.95
C LYS A 146 -0.13 -9.86 9.07
N LEU A 147 -1.09 -9.41 9.86
CA LEU A 147 -0.89 -8.46 10.96
C LEU A 147 -0.07 -9.02 12.13
N LEU A 148 -0.32 -10.27 12.53
CA LEU A 148 0.24 -10.87 13.74
C LEU A 148 1.48 -11.72 13.49
N VAL A 149 1.69 -12.19 12.26
CA VAL A 149 2.80 -13.11 11.95
C VAL A 149 3.74 -12.51 10.91
N ILE A 150 3.24 -12.12 9.74
CA ILE A 150 4.11 -11.71 8.63
C ILE A 150 4.77 -10.36 8.90
N PHE A 151 4.01 -9.32 9.28
CA PHE A 151 4.58 -8.00 9.56
C PHE A 151 5.51 -8.01 10.79
N PRO A 152 5.19 -8.69 11.91
CA PRO A 152 6.12 -8.82 13.01
C PRO A 152 7.38 -9.60 12.65
N ALA A 153 7.30 -10.69 11.88
CA ALA A 153 8.48 -11.42 11.43
C ALA A 153 9.39 -10.55 10.53
N ALA A 154 8.81 -9.83 9.57
CA ALA A 154 9.57 -8.91 8.71
C ALA A 154 10.21 -7.77 9.51
N SER A 155 9.48 -7.23 10.50
CA SER A 155 9.97 -6.18 11.40
C SER A 155 11.10 -6.69 12.31
N ALA A 156 11.02 -7.95 12.76
CA ALA A 156 12.06 -8.57 13.56
C ALA A 156 13.34 -8.76 12.76
N LEU A 157 13.24 -9.24 11.51
CA LEU A 157 14.39 -9.35 10.61
C LEU A 157 15.03 -7.98 10.33
N ALA A 158 14.21 -6.97 9.99
CA ALA A 158 14.70 -5.62 9.74
C ALA A 158 15.37 -5.01 10.98
N ALA A 159 14.74 -5.16 12.15
CA ALA A 159 15.30 -4.69 13.41
C ALA A 159 16.58 -5.43 13.81
N TRP A 160 16.68 -6.72 13.51
CA TRP A 160 17.89 -7.50 13.77
C TRP A 160 19.05 -7.01 12.90
N ILE A 161 18.81 -6.83 11.59
CA ILE A 161 19.81 -6.26 10.67
C ILE A 161 20.26 -4.88 11.16
N CYS A 162 19.33 -4.01 11.57
CA CYS A 162 19.67 -2.69 12.09
C CYS A 162 20.46 -2.77 13.40
N ALA A 163 20.17 -3.73 14.28
CA ALA A 163 20.87 -3.87 15.56
C ALA A 163 22.30 -4.43 15.45
N LEU A 164 22.74 -4.87 14.27
CA LEU A 164 24.10 -5.32 14.02
C LEU A 164 25.09 -4.16 13.77
N PHE A 165 24.59 -2.94 13.54
CA PHE A 165 25.36 -1.73 13.25
C PHE A 165 25.14 -0.68 14.33
#